data_AF-A0A6G3WNV7-F1
#
_entry.id   AF-A0A6G3WNV7-F1
#
_cell.length_a   1.000
_cell.length_b   1.000
_cell.length_c   1.000
_cell.angle_alpha   90.00
_cell.angle_beta   90.00
_cell.angle_gamma   90.00
#
_symmetry.space_group_name_H-M   'P 1'
#
loop_
_entity.id
_entity.type
_entity.pdbx_description
1 polymer ?
#
loop_
_entity_poly.entity_id
_entity_poly.type
_entity_poly.pdbx_seq_one_letter_code
_entity_poly.pdbx_strand_id
1 'polypeptide(L)'
;TLVLGWGSTYGPITAAVRRLRAAGAPIAQAHLRHLNPFPKNLGEVLKRYDKVVVPEMNLGQLALLLRAKYLVDAHSYNQVNGMPFKAEQLATALKEAIDA
;
A
#
# COMPACT_ATOMS: atom_id res chain seq x y z
N THR A 1 1.67 -7.44 -7.34
CA THR A 1 1.17 -6.24 -6.61
C THR A 1 2.05 -5.87 -5.44
N LEU A 2 2.36 -4.58 -5.27
CA LEU A 2 3.02 -4.01 -4.09
C LEU A 2 1.98 -3.26 -3.25
N VAL A 3 2.00 -3.47 -1.94
CA VAL A 3 1.30 -2.62 -0.97
C VAL A 3 2.31 -1.72 -0.30
N LEU A 4 2.08 -0.41 -0.39
CA LEU A 4 2.94 0.60 0.21
C LEU A 4 2.21 1.35 1.32
N GLY A 5 2.73 1.29 2.53
CA GLY A 5 2.18 2.02 3.68
C GLY A 5 3.13 3.08 4.25
N TRP A 6 2.59 3.89 5.16
CA TRP A 6 3.34 4.77 6.05
C TRP A 6 2.59 4.93 7.38
N GLY A 7 3.33 5.17 8.47
CA GLY A 7 2.74 5.42 9.78
C GLY A 7 1.95 4.21 10.33
N SER A 8 0.78 4.49 10.92
CA SER A 8 -0.05 3.53 11.66
C SER A 8 -0.67 2.41 10.82
N THR A 9 -0.61 2.50 9.48
CA THR A 9 -1.11 1.42 8.61
C THR A 9 -0.20 0.19 8.58
N TYR A 10 1.00 0.26 9.17
CA TYR A 10 1.98 -0.85 9.19
C TYR A 10 1.39 -2.16 9.71
N GLY A 11 0.75 -2.12 10.87
CA GLY A 11 0.19 -3.30 11.54
C GLY A 11 -0.89 -3.97 10.68
N PRO A 12 -1.96 -3.25 10.31
CA PRO A 12 -3.01 -3.77 9.44
C PRO A 12 -2.49 -4.31 8.09
N ILE A 13 -1.59 -3.58 7.42
CA ILE A 13 -0.99 -4.04 6.14
C ILE A 13 -0.23 -5.34 6.34
N THR A 14 0.62 -5.41 7.37
CA THR A 14 1.42 -6.62 7.65
C THR A 14 0.54 -7.83 7.92
N ALA A 15 -0.53 -7.65 8.71
CA ALA A 15 -1.48 -8.71 9.00
C ALA A 15 -2.23 -9.19 7.75
N ALA A 16 -2.70 -8.27 6.90
CA ALA A 16 -3.39 -8.58 5.65
C ALA A 16 -2.46 -9.31 4.66
N VAL A 17 -1.25 -8.78 4.44
CA VAL A 17 -0.23 -9.37 3.57
C VAL A 17 0.16 -10.77 4.04
N ARG A 18 0.34 -10.98 5.35
CA ARG A 18 0.64 -12.31 5.91
C ARG A 18 -0.47 -13.31 5.62
N ARG A 19 -1.74 -12.90 5.78
CA ARG A 19 -2.90 -13.75 5.46
C ARG A 19 -2.95 -14.13 3.98
N LEU A 20 -2.72 -13.16 3.08
CA LEU A 20 -2.72 -13.40 1.64
C LEU A 20 -1.56 -14.30 1.18
N ARG A 21 -0.37 -14.09 1.74
CA ARG A 21 0.79 -14.96 1.47
C ARG A 21 0.57 -16.39 1.95
N ALA A 22 -0.05 -16.57 3.12
CA ALA A 22 -0.43 -17.90 3.61
C ALA A 22 -1.42 -18.62 2.67
N ALA A 23 -2.22 -17.86 1.91
CA ALA A 23 -3.10 -18.36 0.87
C ALA A 23 -2.43 -18.45 -0.52
N GLY A 24 -1.11 -18.27 -0.63
CA GLY A 24 -0.36 -18.38 -1.88
C GLY A 24 -0.41 -17.16 -2.80
N ALA A 25 -0.95 -16.03 -2.36
CA ALA A 25 -1.08 -14.84 -3.21
C ALA A 25 0.28 -14.14 -3.44
N PRO A 26 0.61 -13.73 -4.68
CA PRO A 26 1.87 -13.05 -5.02
C PRO A 26 1.82 -11.55 -4.66
N ILE A 27 2.02 -11.24 -3.37
CA ILE A 27 1.95 -9.87 -2.84
C ILE A 27 3.23 -9.43 -2.13
N ALA A 28 3.72 -8.24 -2.49
CA ALA A 28 4.83 -7.56 -1.83
C ALA A 28 4.32 -6.49 -0.86
N GLN A 29 5.13 -6.19 0.16
CA GLN A 29 4.87 -5.13 1.12
C GLN A 29 6.12 -4.26 1.25
N ALA A 30 5.92 -2.94 1.23
CA ALA A 30 6.91 -1.96 1.65
C ALA A 30 6.26 -0.95 2.61
N HIS A 31 7.04 -0.40 3.52
CA HIS A 31 6.55 0.62 4.45
C HIS A 31 7.57 1.74 4.60
N LEU A 32 7.13 2.97 4.36
CA LEU A 32 7.98 4.14 4.48
C LEU A 32 8.20 4.47 5.95
N ARG A 33 9.46 4.70 6.33
CA ARG A 33 9.81 5.22 7.67
C ARG A 33 9.86 6.75 7.71
N HIS A 34 10.22 7.37 6.60
CA HIS A 34 10.32 8.82 6.43
C HIS A 34 9.69 9.21 5.08
N LEU A 35 8.91 10.30 5.08
CA LEU A 35 8.25 10.81 3.88
C LEU A 35 9.09 11.88 3.16
N ASN A 36 9.85 12.67 3.92
CA ASN A 36 10.67 13.73 3.35
C ASN A 36 12.08 13.74 3.94
N PRO A 37 13.13 13.52 3.12
CA PRO A 37 13.04 13.04 1.74
C PRO A 37 12.53 11.59 1.69
N PHE A 38 11.87 11.22 0.59
CA PHE A 38 11.63 9.80 0.30
C PHE A 38 12.95 9.04 0.13
N PRO A 39 12.96 7.71 0.36
CA PRO A 39 14.09 6.85 0.04
C PRO A 39 14.53 7.02 -1.41
N LYS A 40 15.85 7.13 -1.64
CA LYS A 40 16.42 7.44 -2.97
C LYS A 40 16.02 6.43 -4.05
N ASN A 41 15.89 5.16 -3.68
CA ASN A 41 15.53 4.06 -4.57
C ASN A 41 14.02 3.82 -4.68
N LEU A 42 13.17 4.63 -4.03
CA LEU A 42 11.72 4.36 -3.98
C LEU A 42 11.13 4.27 -5.39
N GLY A 43 11.41 5.23 -6.27
CA GLY A 43 10.88 5.21 -7.64
C GLY A 43 11.25 3.96 -8.43
N GLU A 44 12.48 3.46 -8.29
CA GLU A 44 12.92 2.21 -8.93
C GLU A 44 12.15 1.00 -8.40
N VAL A 45 11.92 0.94 -7.08
CA VAL A 45 11.15 -0.15 -6.47
C VAL A 45 9.71 -0.13 -6.98
N LEU A 46 9.06 1.05 -7.02
CA LEU A 46 7.66 1.17 -7.46
C LEU A 46 7.47 0.71 -8.90
N LYS A 47 8.39 1.07 -9.80
CA LYS A 47 8.33 0.70 -11.23
C LYS A 47 8.52 -0.79 -11.51
N ARG A 48 8.97 -1.59 -10.53
CA ARG A 48 9.11 -3.05 -10.67
C ARG A 48 7.80 -3.81 -10.44
N TYR A 49 6.74 -3.13 -10.05
CA TYR A 49 5.45 -3.75 -9.77
C TYR A 49 4.39 -3.17 -10.70
N ASP A 50 3.59 -4.06 -11.30
CA ASP A 50 2.50 -3.66 -12.20
C ASP A 50 1.42 -2.85 -11.49
N LYS A 51 1.23 -3.11 -10.18
CA LYS A 51 0.24 -2.44 -9.33
C LYS A 51 0.85 -2.03 -8.01
N VAL A 52 0.64 -0.77 -7.63
CA VAL A 52 0.97 -0.22 -6.32
C VAL A 52 -0.32 0.19 -5.61
N VAL A 53 -0.66 -0.48 -4.51
CA VAL A 53 -1.80 -0.13 -3.67
C VAL A 53 -1.31 0.61 -2.43
N VAL A 54 -1.96 1.72 -2.08
CA VAL A 54 -1.62 2.58 -0.95
C VAL A 54 -2.80 2.63 0.01
N PRO A 55 -2.82 1.78 1.05
CA PRO A 55 -3.80 1.87 2.12
C PRO A 55 -3.48 3.05 3.02
N GLU A 56 -4.37 4.04 3.09
CA GLU A 56 -4.17 5.24 3.88
C GLU A 56 -5.46 5.68 4.60
N MET A 57 -5.29 6.17 5.83
CA MET A 57 -6.41 6.62 6.68
C MET A 57 -6.64 8.12 6.53
N ASN A 58 -6.63 8.57 5.29
CA ASN A 58 -6.75 9.96 4.87
C ASN A 58 -7.37 9.98 3.45
N LEU A 59 -7.25 11.10 2.73
CA LEU A 59 -7.90 11.31 1.43
C LEU A 59 -6.98 11.05 0.22
N GLY A 60 -5.92 10.24 0.35
CA GLY A 60 -5.06 9.91 -0.77
C GLY A 60 -3.74 10.68 -0.83
N GLN A 61 -3.31 11.30 0.27
CA GLN A 61 -2.16 12.21 0.28
C GLN A 61 -0.86 11.53 -0.13
N LEU A 62 -0.61 10.30 0.32
CA LEU A 62 0.61 9.59 -0.06
C LEU A 62 0.57 9.20 -1.54
N ALA A 63 -0.56 8.64 -2.02
CA ALA A 63 -0.70 8.29 -3.43
C ALA A 63 -0.52 9.50 -4.36
N LEU A 64 -1.04 10.67 -3.97
CA LEU A 64 -0.84 11.93 -4.70
C LEU A 64 0.65 12.26 -4.88
N LEU A 65 1.43 12.21 -3.78
CA LEU A 65 2.86 12.49 -3.81
C LEU A 65 3.64 11.49 -4.66
N LEU A 66 3.29 10.20 -4.58
CA LEU A 66 3.95 9.14 -5.35
C LEU A 66 3.69 9.29 -6.86
N ARG A 67 2.44 9.56 -7.24
CA ARG A 67 2.05 9.84 -8.63
C ARG A 67 2.78 11.07 -9.17
N ALA A 68 2.75 12.17 -8.42
CA ALA A 68 3.39 13.42 -8.82
C ALA A 68 4.92 13.28 -8.99
N LYS A 69 5.58 12.51 -8.13
CA LYS A 69 7.05 12.41 -8.13
C LYS A 69 7.61 11.30 -9.01
N TYR A 70 6.92 10.16 -9.11
CA TYR A 70 7.45 8.96 -9.77
C TYR A 70 6.67 8.53 -11.02
N LEU A 71 5.54 9.17 -11.32
CA LEU A 71 4.67 8.86 -12.46
C LEU A 71 4.23 7.38 -12.46
N VAL A 72 3.99 6.82 -11.28
CA VAL A 72 3.48 5.46 -11.09
C VAL A 72 1.98 5.50 -10.84
N ASP A 73 1.24 4.49 -11.30
CA ASP A 73 -0.17 4.37 -10.96
C ASP A 73 -0.35 3.80 -9.55
N ALA A 74 -0.33 4.70 -8.56
CA ALA A 74 -0.55 4.37 -7.15
C ALA A 74 -2.05 4.39 -6.80
N HIS A 75 -2.67 3.22 -6.68
CA HIS A 75 -4.08 3.09 -6.33
C HIS A 75 -4.30 3.33 -4.83
N SER A 76 -5.03 4.38 -4.49
CA SER A 76 -5.44 4.67 -3.12
C SER A 76 -6.52 3.71 -2.62
N TYR A 77 -6.33 3.17 -1.42
CA TYR A 77 -7.38 2.52 -0.64
C TYR A 77 -7.60 3.31 0.65
N ASN A 78 -8.62 4.17 0.65
CA ASN A 78 -8.81 5.20 1.66
C ASN A 78 -9.88 4.80 2.68
N GLN A 79 -9.62 5.05 3.96
CA GLN A 79 -10.61 4.93 5.03
C GLN A 79 -10.57 6.13 5.97
N VAL A 80 -11.65 6.91 6.01
CA VAL A 80 -11.75 8.15 6.82
C VAL A 80 -12.98 8.09 7.72
N ASN A 81 -13.01 7.09 8.61
CA ASN A 81 -14.10 6.86 9.57
C ASN A 81 -13.65 6.90 11.04
N GLY A 82 -12.45 7.41 11.31
CA GLY A 82 -11.87 7.48 12.65
C GLY A 82 -11.38 6.13 13.22
N MET A 83 -11.54 5.04 12.47
CA MET A 83 -11.16 3.69 12.91
C MET A 83 -9.95 3.17 12.11
N PRO A 84 -9.04 2.40 12.74
CA PRO A 84 -8.00 1.68 12.03
C PRO A 84 -8.54 0.69 10.99
N PHE A 85 -7.73 0.36 9.98
CA PHE A 85 -8.04 -0.74 9.08
C PHE A 85 -8.17 -2.06 9.82
N LYS A 86 -9.25 -2.80 9.54
CA LYS A 86 -9.35 -4.21 9.90
C LYS A 86 -8.51 -5.02 8.92
N ALA A 87 -7.66 -5.91 9.43
CA ALA A 87 -6.77 -6.72 8.61
C ALA A 87 -7.52 -7.59 7.59
N GLU A 88 -8.70 -8.10 7.94
CA GLU A 88 -9.53 -8.92 7.04
C GLU A 88 -10.10 -8.10 5.88
N GLN A 89 -10.69 -6.94 6.17
CA GLN A 89 -11.19 -6.02 5.14
C GLN A 89 -10.07 -5.61 4.18
N LEU A 90 -8.90 -5.28 4.72
CA LEU A 90 -7.75 -4.91 3.91
C LEU A 90 -7.24 -6.10 3.07
N ALA A 91 -7.24 -7.32 3.61
CA ALA A 91 -6.88 -8.52 2.85
C ALA A 91 -7.83 -8.75 1.66
N THR A 92 -9.14 -8.57 1.85
CA THR A 92 -10.13 -8.67 0.75
C THR A 92 -9.85 -7.65 -0.34
N ALA A 93 -9.71 -6.37 0.02
CA ALA A 93 -9.43 -5.30 -0.95
C ALA A 93 -8.11 -5.52 -1.71
N LEU A 94 -7.07 -6.00 -1.00
CA LEU A 94 -5.79 -6.33 -1.63
C LEU A 94 -5.88 -7.55 -2.55
N LYS A 95 -6.73 -8.53 -2.23
CA LYS A 95 -6.97 -9.70 -3.08
C LYS A 95 -7.66 -9.29 -4.38
N GLU A 96 -8.70 -8.47 -4.29
CA GLU A 96 -9.36 -7.88 -5.46
C GLU A 96 -8.37 -7.12 -6.35
N ALA A 97 -7.47 -6.34 -5.74
CA ALA A 97 -6.44 -5.62 -6.50
C ALA A 97 -5.40 -6.53 -7.17
N ILE A 98 -5.13 -7.72 -6.63
CA ILE A 98 -4.26 -8.74 -7.27
C ILE A 98 -4.95 -9.38 -8.46
N ASP A 99 -6.26 -9.64 -8.36
CA ASP A 99 -7.00 -10.44 -9.33
C ASP A 99 -7.59 -9.62 -10.49
N ALA A 100 -7.74 -8.30 -10.31
CA ALA A 100 -8.03 -7.35 -11.38
C ALA A 100 -6.83 -7.19 -12.34
#